data_AF-A0A653D647-F1
#
_entry.id   AF-A0A653D647-F1
#
_cell.length_a   1.000
_cell.length_b   1.000
_cell.length_c   1.000
_cell.angle_alpha   90.00
_cell.angle_beta   90.00
_cell.angle_gamma   90.00
#
_symmetry.space_group_name_H-M   'P 1'
#
loop_
_entity.id
_entity.type
_entity.pdbx_description
1 polymer ?
#
loop_
_entity_poly.entity_id
_entity_poly.type
_entity_poly.pdbx_seq_one_letter_code
_entity_poly.pdbx_strand_id
1 'polypeptide(L)'
;MTPPLEVAKLLNCSQPYGLIGSAFGSPRCSYPGGNLLESALTLNQLKQELIALKEDSRVKGWMSSGYNVKHHFSNPGHMEAIKAILVRIQTEMEDLQVEIGKALSEIYDEYTVEEWQSTHVLPFVNEVDSLLTTCDKLLAKDTWPRRPLNRHDL
;
A
#
# COMPACT_ATOMS: atom_id res chain seq x y z
N MET A 1 -0.74 -27.69 -6.15
CA MET A 1 0.63 -28.22 -5.93
C MET A 1 0.95 -28.04 -4.46
N THR A 2 1.31 -29.12 -3.76
CA THR A 2 1.71 -29.08 -2.35
C THR A 2 3.10 -28.46 -2.23
N PRO A 3 3.32 -27.47 -1.35
CA PRO A 3 4.65 -26.87 -1.18
C PRO A 3 5.69 -27.89 -0.67
N PRO A 4 6.94 -27.84 -1.15
CA PRO A 4 7.96 -28.84 -0.82
C PRO A 4 8.40 -28.73 0.65
N LEU A 5 7.95 -29.69 1.47
CA LEU A 5 8.22 -29.78 2.91
C LEU A 5 9.71 -29.91 3.26
N GLU A 6 10.50 -30.51 2.38
CA GLU A 6 11.94 -30.71 2.61
C GLU A 6 12.72 -29.40 2.63
N VAL A 7 12.38 -28.47 1.72
CA VAL A 7 13.03 -27.16 1.63
C VAL A 7 12.74 -26.33 2.87
N ALA A 8 11.50 -26.35 3.36
CA ALA A 8 11.12 -25.63 4.57
C ALA A 8 11.88 -26.13 5.82
N LYS A 9 12.13 -27.45 5.91
CA LYS A 9 12.94 -28.02 7.00
C LYS A 9 14.40 -27.56 6.91
N LEU A 10 14.99 -27.58 5.71
CA LEU A 10 16.38 -27.14 5.50
C LEU A 10 16.58 -25.66 5.86
N LEU A 11 15.58 -24.82 5.57
CA LEU A 11 15.58 -23.39 5.86
C LEU A 11 15.10 -23.05 7.28
N ASN A 12 14.79 -24.07 8.09
CA ASN A 12 14.26 -23.96 9.45
C ASN A 12 13.06 -22.99 9.54
N CYS A 13 12.08 -23.20 8.64
CA CYS A 13 10.83 -22.45 8.59
C CYS A 13 9.75 -23.10 9.46
N SER A 14 8.92 -22.28 10.10
CA SER A 14 7.76 -22.72 10.89
C SER A 14 6.68 -23.45 10.06
N GLN A 15 6.58 -23.15 8.77
CA GLN A 15 5.63 -23.77 7.85
C GLN A 15 6.16 -23.82 6.41
N PRO A 16 5.62 -24.71 5.55
CA PRO A 16 6.05 -24.83 4.16
C PRO A 16 5.82 -23.55 3.35
N TYR A 17 6.83 -23.14 2.58
CA TYR A 17 6.78 -21.95 1.75
C TYR A 17 5.94 -22.20 0.48
N GLY A 18 4.88 -21.41 0.28
CA GLY A 18 4.22 -21.29 -1.01
C GLY A 18 4.85 -20.16 -1.82
N LEU A 19 5.64 -20.47 -2.86
CA LEU A 19 6.12 -19.47 -3.84
C LEU A 19 4.98 -18.77 -4.60
N ILE A 20 3.75 -19.26 -4.44
CA ILE A 20 2.58 -18.84 -5.18
C ILE A 20 1.44 -18.52 -4.19
N GLY A 21 1.55 -17.37 -3.53
CA GLY A 21 0.41 -16.68 -2.93
C GLY A 21 0.34 -16.68 -1.39
N SER A 22 -0.30 -15.63 -0.88
CA SER A 22 -0.55 -15.34 0.55
C SER A 22 -1.43 -16.38 1.27
N ALA A 23 -1.95 -17.39 0.56
CA ALA A 23 -2.83 -18.42 1.10
C ALA A 23 -2.19 -19.29 2.20
N PHE A 24 -0.86 -19.32 2.28
CA PHE A 24 -0.11 -20.14 3.23
C PHE A 24 0.56 -19.33 4.35
N GLY A 25 0.30 -18.01 4.45
CA GLY A 25 0.87 -17.14 5.48
C GLY A 25 2.39 -16.96 5.38
N SER A 26 2.97 -16.27 6.36
CA SER A 26 4.41 -16.02 6.43
C SER A 26 5.14 -17.21 7.07
N PRO A 27 6.16 -17.80 6.42
CA PRO A 27 6.72 -19.06 6.87
C PRO A 27 7.69 -18.98 8.05
N ARG A 28 8.09 -17.79 8.52
CA ARG A 28 9.06 -17.54 9.60
C ARG A 28 10.24 -18.49 9.57
N CYS A 29 11.26 -18.11 8.82
CA CYS A 29 12.45 -18.91 8.59
C CYS A 29 13.66 -18.34 9.31
N SER A 30 14.60 -19.20 9.72
CA SER A 30 15.75 -18.81 10.56
C SER A 30 17.04 -18.51 9.79
N TYR A 31 17.02 -18.54 8.45
CA TYR A 31 18.19 -18.21 7.64
C TYR A 31 18.40 -16.68 7.54
N PRO A 32 19.62 -16.20 7.24
CA PRO A 32 19.87 -14.78 7.02
C PRO A 32 18.99 -14.19 5.92
N GLY A 33 18.16 -13.21 6.24
CA GLY A 33 17.14 -12.67 5.32
C GLY A 33 15.76 -13.30 5.41
N GLY A 34 15.52 -14.19 6.38
CA GLY A 34 14.17 -14.66 6.70
C GLY A 34 13.22 -13.51 7.01
N ASN A 35 13.60 -12.61 7.93
CA ASN A 35 12.83 -11.41 8.30
C ASN A 35 12.62 -10.46 7.11
N LEU A 36 13.63 -10.32 6.26
CA LEU A 36 13.53 -9.50 5.06
C LEU A 36 12.51 -10.08 4.07
N LEU A 37 12.50 -11.40 3.90
CA LEU A 37 11.51 -12.07 3.06
C LEU A 37 10.08 -11.85 3.59
N GLU A 38 9.86 -11.98 4.90
CA GLU A 38 8.55 -11.70 5.49
C GLU A 38 8.10 -10.27 5.21
N SER A 39 9.00 -9.31 5.44
CA SER A 39 8.73 -7.89 5.22
C SER A 39 8.45 -7.58 3.75
N ALA A 40 9.19 -8.20 2.82
CA ALA A 40 8.98 -8.06 1.39
C ALA A 40 7.62 -8.64 0.94
N LEU A 41 7.18 -9.75 1.54
CA LEU A 41 5.86 -10.34 1.28
C LEU A 41 4.75 -9.42 1.78
N THR A 42 4.88 -8.87 2.99
CA THR A 42 3.95 -7.87 3.53
C THR A 42 3.88 -6.63 2.65
N LEU A 43 5.03 -6.12 2.19
CA LEU A 43 5.09 -4.99 1.25
C LEU A 43 4.32 -5.29 -0.03
N ASN A 44 4.50 -6.49 -0.59
CA ASN A 44 3.77 -6.89 -1.78
C ASN A 44 2.26 -6.98 -1.51
N GLN A 45 1.84 -7.47 -0.34
CA GLN A 45 0.42 -7.52 0.03
C GLN A 45 -0.20 -6.12 0.13
N LEU A 46 0.47 -5.17 0.77
CA LEU A 46 0.02 -3.77 0.83
C LEU A 46 -0.05 -3.14 -0.56
N LYS A 47 0.92 -3.43 -1.44
CA LYS A 47 0.89 -2.99 -2.85
C LYS A 47 -0.31 -3.54 -3.60
N GLN A 48 -0.61 -4.83 -3.45
CA GLN A 48 -1.78 -5.44 -4.08
C GLN A 48 -3.09 -4.85 -3.55
N GLU A 49 -3.15 -4.55 -2.25
CA GLU A 49 -4.32 -3.90 -1.66
C GLU A 49 -4.52 -2.49 -2.20
N LEU A 50 -3.47 -1.68 -2.31
CA LEU A 50 -3.56 -0.36 -2.91
C LEU A 50 -3.99 -0.42 -4.38
N ILE A 51 -3.46 -1.38 -5.14
CA ILE A 51 -3.88 -1.62 -6.53
C ILE A 51 -5.38 -1.94 -6.58
N ALA A 52 -5.86 -2.85 -5.72
CA ALA A 52 -7.27 -3.20 -5.65
C ALA A 52 -8.15 -2.00 -5.26
N LEU A 53 -7.71 -1.18 -4.30
CA LEU A 53 -8.39 0.05 -3.91
C LEU A 53 -8.50 1.03 -5.08
N LYS A 54 -7.41 1.23 -5.84
CA LYS A 54 -7.41 2.09 -7.03
C LYS A 54 -8.30 1.57 -8.16
N GLU A 55 -8.50 0.26 -8.22
CA GLU A 55 -9.41 -0.37 -9.17
C GLU A 55 -10.88 -0.28 -8.76
N ASP A 56 -11.18 0.07 -7.51
CA ASP A 56 -12.55 0.29 -7.03
C ASP A 56 -13.23 1.42 -7.82
N SER A 57 -14.43 1.12 -8.34
CA SER A 57 -15.22 2.08 -9.12
C SER A 57 -15.51 3.39 -8.39
N ARG A 58 -15.62 3.37 -7.06
CA ARG A 58 -15.82 4.56 -6.22
C ARG A 58 -14.58 5.42 -6.25
N VAL A 59 -13.40 4.82 -6.10
CA VAL A 59 -12.12 5.52 -6.16
C VAL A 59 -11.91 6.09 -7.58
N LYS A 60 -12.12 5.28 -8.62
CA LYS A 60 -12.00 5.73 -10.01
C LYS A 60 -12.94 6.89 -10.36
N GLY A 61 -14.20 6.80 -9.94
CA GLY A 61 -15.19 7.82 -10.23
C GLY A 61 -14.86 9.18 -9.62
N TRP A 62 -14.48 9.19 -8.34
CA TRP A 62 -14.28 10.44 -7.58
C TRP A 62 -12.85 10.98 -7.67
N MET A 63 -11.84 10.12 -7.64
CA MET A 63 -10.42 10.52 -7.57
C MET A 63 -9.71 10.46 -8.93
N SER A 64 -10.04 9.49 -9.80
CA SER A 64 -9.31 9.33 -11.07
C SER A 64 -9.85 10.23 -12.20
N SER A 65 -11.07 10.75 -12.08
CA SER A 65 -11.55 11.74 -13.04
C SER A 65 -10.97 13.12 -12.70
N GLY A 66 -10.03 13.59 -13.53
CA GLY A 66 -9.42 14.92 -13.36
C GLY A 66 -10.45 16.06 -13.28
N TYR A 67 -11.67 15.84 -13.80
CA TYR A 67 -12.79 16.78 -13.67
C TYR A 67 -13.30 16.92 -12.23
N ASN A 68 -13.58 15.81 -11.53
CA ASN A 68 -14.11 15.86 -10.17
C ASN A 68 -13.08 16.46 -9.20
N VAL A 69 -11.81 16.07 -9.34
CA VAL A 69 -10.70 16.65 -8.56
C VAL A 69 -10.56 18.15 -8.85
N LYS A 70 -10.59 18.57 -10.13
CA LYS A 70 -10.45 19.98 -10.51
C LYS A 70 -11.56 20.87 -9.93
N HIS A 71 -12.81 20.40 -9.94
CA HIS A 71 -13.96 21.17 -9.47
C HIS A 71 -14.35 20.84 -8.02
N HIS A 72 -13.54 20.04 -7.34
CA HIS A 72 -13.74 19.57 -5.98
C HIS A 72 -15.09 18.85 -5.79
N PHE A 73 -15.60 18.17 -6.82
CA PHE A 73 -16.83 17.36 -6.74
C PHE A 73 -16.53 16.03 -6.05
N SER A 74 -17.26 15.72 -4.98
CA SER A 74 -17.05 14.47 -4.25
C SER A 74 -18.34 13.95 -3.60
N ASN A 75 -18.26 12.75 -3.04
CA ASN A 75 -19.23 12.24 -2.09
C ASN A 75 -18.51 12.06 -0.75
N PRO A 76 -18.81 12.89 0.28
CA PRO A 76 -18.09 12.85 1.56
C PRO A 76 -18.04 11.47 2.20
N GLY A 77 -19.17 10.75 2.25
CA GLY A 77 -19.22 9.42 2.87
C GLY A 77 -18.34 8.38 2.18
N HIS A 78 -18.30 8.38 0.85
CA HIS A 78 -17.36 7.52 0.12
C HIS A 78 -15.90 7.95 0.34
N MET A 79 -15.66 9.26 0.42
CA MET A 79 -14.30 9.78 0.57
C MET A 79 -13.72 9.55 1.95
N GLU A 80 -14.53 9.65 3.01
CA GLU A 80 -14.15 9.26 4.36
C GLU A 80 -13.82 7.77 4.45
N ALA A 81 -14.63 6.91 3.83
CA ALA A 81 -14.38 5.47 3.80
C ALA A 81 -13.07 5.13 3.08
N ILE A 82 -12.81 5.76 1.93
CA ILE A 82 -11.56 5.58 1.17
C ILE A 82 -10.37 6.11 1.98
N LYS A 83 -10.50 7.30 2.59
CA LYS A 83 -9.46 7.90 3.43
C LYS A 83 -9.11 7.00 4.61
N ALA A 84 -10.08 6.39 5.29
CA ALA A 84 -9.82 5.48 6.40
C ALA A 84 -8.97 4.27 5.99
N ILE A 85 -9.22 3.70 4.80
CA ILE A 85 -8.42 2.60 4.25
C ILE A 85 -6.99 3.08 3.94
N LEU A 86 -6.85 4.26 3.31
CA LEU A 86 -5.54 4.83 2.98
C LEU A 86 -4.71 5.14 4.23
N VAL A 87 -5.33 5.68 5.29
CA VAL A 87 -4.66 5.94 6.58
C VAL A 87 -4.14 4.63 7.18
N ARG A 88 -4.93 3.55 7.15
CA ARG A 88 -4.49 2.24 7.62
C ARG A 88 -3.28 1.73 6.82
N ILE A 89 -3.34 1.81 5.49
CA ILE A 89 -2.23 1.40 4.61
C ILE A 89 -0.97 2.25 4.90
N GLN A 90 -1.13 3.56 5.14
CA GLN A 90 -0.02 4.45 5.48
C GLN A 90 0.65 4.02 6.80
N THR A 91 -0.12 3.85 7.88
CA THR A 91 0.43 3.40 9.18
C THR A 91 1.14 2.06 9.06
N GLU A 92 0.53 1.07 8.39
CA GLU A 92 1.15 -0.24 8.20
C GLU A 92 2.44 -0.17 7.35
N MET A 93 2.51 0.77 6.41
CA MET A 93 3.72 1.00 5.60
C MET A 93 4.83 1.69 6.40
N GLU A 94 4.50 2.65 7.26
CA GLU A 94 5.49 3.32 8.13
C GLU A 94 6.16 2.31 9.07
N ASP A 95 5.36 1.45 9.71
CA ASP A 95 5.86 0.37 10.56
C ASP A 95 6.74 -0.59 9.77
N LEU A 96 6.27 -1.01 8.59
CA LEU A 96 6.99 -1.94 7.73
C LEU A 96 8.29 -1.34 7.17
N GLN A 97 8.36 -0.04 6.90
CA GLN A 97 9.59 0.62 6.47
C GLN A 97 10.69 0.48 7.52
N VAL A 98 10.35 0.66 8.81
CA VAL A 98 11.29 0.47 9.92
C VAL A 98 11.74 -0.99 10.02
N GLU A 99 10.82 -1.94 9.89
CA GLU A 99 11.13 -3.37 9.92
C GLU A 99 12.06 -3.80 8.77
N ILE A 100 11.76 -3.35 7.55
CA ILE A 100 12.60 -3.58 6.36
C ILE A 100 13.99 -3.01 6.57
N GLY A 101 14.10 -1.77 7.07
CA GLY A 101 15.38 -1.13 7.34
C GLY A 101 16.23 -1.96 8.29
N LYS A 102 15.64 -2.37 9.41
CA LYS A 102 16.32 -3.24 10.38
C LYS A 102 16.75 -4.58 9.75
N ALA A 103 15.86 -5.25 9.03
CA ALA A 103 16.13 -6.54 8.41
C ALA A 103 17.22 -6.47 7.33
N LEU A 104 17.27 -5.38 6.56
CA LEU A 104 18.33 -5.13 5.58
C LEU A 104 19.67 -4.86 6.25
N SER A 105 19.70 -4.06 7.32
CA SER A 105 20.94 -3.72 8.04
C SER A 105 21.61 -4.91 8.73
N GLU A 106 20.89 -6.03 8.91
CA GLU A 106 21.48 -7.28 9.40
C GLU A 106 22.34 -8.00 8.34
N ILE A 107 22.19 -7.64 7.05
CA ILE A 107 22.73 -8.40 5.91
C ILE A 107 23.61 -7.50 5.02
N TYR A 108 23.23 -6.23 4.89
CA TYR A 108 23.83 -5.27 3.97
C TYR A 108 24.32 -4.02 4.70
N ASP A 109 25.20 -3.28 4.04
CA ASP A 109 25.66 -1.97 4.50
C ASP A 109 24.57 -0.89 4.38
N GLU A 110 24.82 0.25 5.01
CA GLU A 110 23.89 1.38 5.07
C GLU A 110 23.52 1.95 3.69
N TYR A 111 24.45 1.97 2.72
CA TYR A 111 24.21 2.51 1.38
C TYR A 111 23.25 1.61 0.61
N THR A 112 23.46 0.28 0.69
CA THR A 112 22.55 -0.69 0.08
C THR A 112 21.15 -0.63 0.72
N VAL A 113 21.07 -0.44 2.04
CA VAL A 113 19.78 -0.29 2.75
C VAL A 113 19.04 0.97 2.26
N GLU A 114 19.74 2.11 2.17
CA GLU A 114 19.18 3.37 1.69
C GLU A 114 18.70 3.26 0.23
N GLU A 115 19.52 2.69 -0.65
CA GLU A 115 19.19 2.48 -2.06
C GLU A 115 17.91 1.62 -2.20
N TRP A 116 17.84 0.52 -1.45
CA TRP A 116 16.71 -0.40 -1.52
C TRP A 116 15.41 0.25 -1.05
N GLN A 117 15.44 0.95 0.09
CA GLN A 117 14.26 1.66 0.59
C GLN A 117 13.81 2.75 -0.38
N SER A 118 14.76 3.52 -0.92
CA SER A 118 14.47 4.59 -1.89
C SER A 118 13.86 4.05 -3.18
N THR A 119 14.27 2.85 -3.61
CA THR A 119 13.80 2.23 -4.85
C THR A 119 12.46 1.52 -4.69
N HIS A 120 12.22 0.86 -3.56
CA HIS A 120 11.11 -0.09 -3.42
C HIS A 120 10.02 0.34 -2.43
N VAL A 121 10.36 1.15 -1.43
CA VAL A 121 9.45 1.59 -0.36
C VAL A 121 8.95 3.01 -0.64
N LEU A 122 9.89 3.95 -0.83
CA LEU A 122 9.56 5.38 -0.96
C LEU A 122 8.56 5.71 -2.08
N PRO A 123 8.61 5.09 -3.28
CA PRO A 123 7.61 5.38 -4.32
C PRO A 123 6.18 5.03 -3.88
N PHE A 124 6.02 3.99 -3.08
CA PHE A 124 4.73 3.56 -2.57
C PHE A 124 4.22 4.49 -1.46
N VAL A 125 5.09 4.90 -0.54
CA VAL A 125 4.77 5.92 0.49
C VAL A 125 4.27 7.21 -0.17
N ASN A 126 5.03 7.72 -1.14
CA ASN A 126 4.67 8.93 -1.88
C ASN A 126 3.32 8.81 -2.62
N GLU A 127 3.00 7.61 -3.12
CA GLU A 127 1.72 7.36 -3.79
C GLU A 127 0.55 7.41 -2.79
N VAL A 128 0.69 6.77 -1.62
CA VAL A 128 -0.33 6.80 -0.56
C VAL A 128 -0.54 8.24 -0.06
N ASP A 129 0.54 8.99 0.17
CA ASP A 129 0.48 10.39 0.60
C ASP A 129 -0.25 11.29 -0.42
N SER A 130 0.02 11.07 -1.70
CA SER A 130 -0.65 11.80 -2.79
C SER A 130 -2.16 11.53 -2.83
N LEU A 131 -2.56 10.26 -2.60
CA LEU A 131 -3.96 9.88 -2.53
C LEU A 131 -4.65 10.47 -1.31
N LEU A 132 -4.02 10.44 -0.13
CA LEU A 132 -4.52 11.07 1.09
C LEU A 132 -4.71 12.58 0.91
N THR A 133 -3.72 13.26 0.33
CA THR A 133 -3.80 14.68 -0.01
C THR A 133 -4.98 14.97 -0.95
N THR A 134 -5.26 14.06 -1.88
CA THR A 134 -6.40 14.17 -2.79
C THR A 134 -7.72 13.99 -2.06
N CYS A 135 -7.81 13.04 -1.13
CA CYS A 135 -8.97 12.88 -0.26
C CYS A 135 -9.23 14.15 0.55
N ASP A 136 -8.20 14.74 1.15
CA ASP A 136 -8.33 15.97 1.94
C ASP A 136 -8.85 17.14 1.11
N LYS A 137 -8.34 17.32 -0.11
CA LYS A 137 -8.84 18.33 -1.05
C LYS A 137 -10.31 18.12 -1.39
N LEU A 138 -10.73 16.88 -1.62
CA LEU A 138 -12.11 16.54 -1.98
C LEU A 138 -13.09 16.62 -0.79
N LEU A 139 -12.60 16.44 0.43
CA LEU A 139 -13.37 16.56 1.67
C LEU A 139 -13.43 17.99 2.21
N ALA A 140 -12.54 18.88 1.77
CA ALA A 140 -12.55 20.29 2.18
C ALA A 140 -13.80 21.07 1.71
N LYS A 141 -14.54 20.53 0.73
CA LYS A 141 -15.78 21.10 0.21
C LYS A 141 -16.95 20.20 0.62
N ASP A 142 -17.96 20.81 1.23
CA ASP A 142 -19.17 20.16 1.75
C ASP A 142 -20.43 20.49 0.94
N THR A 143 -20.35 21.51 0.08
CA THR A 143 -21.47 22.08 -0.66
C THR A 143 -21.15 22.17 -2.14
N TRP A 144 -22.11 21.77 -2.98
CA TRP A 144 -21.97 21.78 -4.44
C TRP A 144 -23.16 22.45 -5.13
N PRO A 145 -22.94 23.17 -6.25
CA PRO A 145 -24.01 23.74 -7.04
C PRO A 145 -24.97 22.65 -7.55
N ARG A 146 -26.27 22.93 -7.47
CA ARG A 146 -27.29 22.04 -8.03
C ARG A 146 -27.21 22.06 -9.56
N ARG A 147 -27.29 20.89 -10.20
CA ARG A 147 -27.38 20.81 -11.67
C ARG A 147 -28.69 21.43 -12.20
N PRO A 148 -28.70 22.03 -13.41
CA PRO A 148 -27.59 22.13 -14.37
C PRO A 148 -26.53 23.19 -13.97
N LEU A 149 -25.26 22.89 -14.27
CA LEU A 149 -24.13 23.76 -13.92
C LEU A 149 -23.96 24.88 -14.97
N ASN A 150 -23.75 26.11 -14.52
CA ASN A 150 -23.38 27.24 -15.37
C ASN A 150 -21.86 27.41 -15.42
N ARG A 151 -21.36 28.21 -16.38
CA ARG A 151 -19.91 28.51 -16.48
C ARG A 151 -19.33 29.19 -15.22
N HIS A 152 -20.16 29.90 -14.45
CA HIS A 152 -19.73 30.53 -13.19
C HIS A 152 -19.61 29.55 -12.02
N ASP A 153 -20.15 28.33 -12.16
CA ASP A 153 -20.15 27.29 -11.13
C ASP A 153 -18.94 26.36 -11.23
N LEU A 154 -18.09 26.53 -12.26
CA LEU A 154 -16.94 25.69 -12.62
C LEU A 154 -15.60 26.31 -12.26
#